data_AF-A0A6G1CDR9-F1
#
_entry.id   AF-A0A6G1CDR9-F1
#
_cell.length_a   1.000
_cell.length_b   1.000
_cell.length_c   1.000
_cell.angle_alpha   90.00
_cell.angle_beta   90.00
_cell.angle_gamma   90.00
#
_symmetry.space_group_name_H-M   'P 1'
#
loop_
_entity.id
_entity.type
_entity.pdbx_description
1 polymer ?
#
loop_
_entity_poly.entity_id
_entity_poly.type
_entity_poly.pdbx_seq_one_letter_code
_entity_poly.pdbx_strand_id
1 'polypeptide(L)'
;MYRVIPSPSRDVLRVHRRRQAPEYASSPLFSSHHPGGRATHCEKRREIELGGDREMEQRNDVGILAIDIYFPPTCVQQEALEAHDGASKGKYTIGLGQDCMAYCSEVEDVISMSLTVVASLLKKYNIDLKLIGRLEVGSETVIDKSKSIKTWLMQIFEESGNTDIEGVDSSNACYGGTAALLNCVNWVESKSWDGRYGLVVCTDSAVYAEGPARPTGGAAAIAMLIGPNAPISFESKYRASHMAHVYDFYKPDLASEYPVVDGKLSQTCYLMALDSCYRQYCAKYEKLVGEQFSLSDAEYCVFHSPYNKLVQKSFARLYFNDFMRNCSSVDNDAKEKLQPFANLTSEESYQSRDLEKASQQVAKHLYDIKVQPSTLLPKQIGNMYTASLYAALASVVYHKYDSLDGQRILMFSYGSGLTSTMFSLRLHGGQHPFSLMNIASVLDVTTKLESRHVTSPEKFIETLKLMEHRYGAKDFETSKDTSLLPLGTFYLTKVDSMYRRFYDKKAPEGKIKGCNGIANGH
;
A
#
# COMPACT_ATOMS: atom_id res chain seq x y z
N MET A 1 -47.73 2.85 25.82
CA MET A 1 -47.71 4.03 26.70
C MET A 1 -46.43 4.82 26.42
N TYR A 2 -46.50 5.82 25.55
CA TYR A 2 -45.58 6.98 25.53
C TYR A 2 -46.42 8.16 25.02
N ARG A 3 -46.53 9.20 25.86
CA ARG A 3 -47.43 10.35 25.67
C ARG A 3 -46.78 11.38 24.75
N VAL A 4 -47.55 11.81 23.75
CA VAL A 4 -47.37 13.02 22.93
C VAL A 4 -48.15 14.16 23.59
N ILE A 5 -47.55 15.34 23.81
CA ILE A 5 -48.25 16.63 24.05
C ILE A 5 -47.39 17.78 23.44
N PRO A 6 -47.99 18.84 22.85
CA PRO A 6 -47.41 19.62 21.75
C PRO A 6 -46.91 21.04 22.11
N SER A 7 -46.36 21.73 21.11
CA SER A 7 -45.90 23.13 21.06
C SER A 7 -46.96 24.18 21.40
N PRO A 8 -46.52 25.43 21.67
CA PRO A 8 -47.16 26.56 20.99
C PRO A 8 -46.19 27.57 20.36
N SER A 9 -46.66 28.12 19.25
CA SER A 9 -46.17 29.20 18.40
C SER A 9 -46.44 30.62 18.96
N ARG A 10 -45.57 31.60 18.67
CA ARG A 10 -45.82 32.74 17.75
C ARG A 10 -44.85 33.94 17.96
N ASP A 11 -44.23 34.31 16.84
CA ASP A 11 -44.15 35.64 16.21
C ASP A 11 -43.41 36.88 16.79
N VAL A 12 -42.85 37.57 15.79
CA VAL A 12 -42.53 39.01 15.57
C VAL A 12 -41.22 39.62 16.11
N LEU A 13 -40.31 39.99 15.17
CA LEU A 13 -39.96 41.38 14.74
C LEU A 13 -38.50 41.49 14.25
N ARG A 14 -38.34 41.76 12.94
CA ARG A 14 -37.12 42.24 12.29
C ARG A 14 -36.88 43.71 12.66
N VAL A 15 -35.65 44.08 13.01
CA VAL A 15 -35.14 45.45 12.87
C VAL A 15 -33.68 45.44 12.38
N HIS A 16 -33.45 46.09 11.24
CA HIS A 16 -32.14 46.43 10.68
C HIS A 16 -31.39 47.45 11.56
N ARG A 17 -30.09 47.27 11.75
CA ARG A 17 -29.17 48.38 12.07
C ARG A 17 -27.90 48.29 11.21
N ARG A 18 -27.81 49.20 10.25
CA ARG A 18 -26.55 49.69 9.66
C ARG A 18 -25.75 50.39 10.75
N ARG A 19 -24.43 50.21 10.78
CA ARG A 19 -23.50 51.12 11.46
C ARG A 19 -22.44 51.59 10.47
N GLN A 20 -22.38 52.90 10.33
CA GLN A 20 -21.42 53.70 9.56
C GLN A 20 -20.04 53.68 10.23
N ALA A 21 -19.01 53.82 9.40
CA ALA A 21 -17.63 54.13 9.80
C ALA A 21 -17.49 55.61 10.18
N PRO A 22 -16.54 55.99 11.05
CA PRO A 22 -16.14 57.37 11.22
C PRO A 22 -14.87 57.71 10.41
N GLU A 23 -14.95 58.84 9.71
CA GLU A 23 -13.82 59.62 9.20
C GLU A 23 -13.01 60.23 10.37
N TYR A 24 -11.70 60.32 10.22
CA TYR A 24 -10.87 61.26 11.00
C TYR A 24 -9.85 61.98 10.11
N ALA A 25 -10.11 63.28 9.99
CA ALA A 25 -9.24 64.46 9.92
C ALA A 25 -7.79 64.38 9.40
N SER A 26 -7.54 65.29 8.46
CA SER A 26 -6.27 65.77 7.92
C SER A 26 -5.54 66.75 8.86
N SER A 27 -4.21 66.75 8.83
CA SER A 27 -3.30 67.91 9.02
C SER A 27 -1.85 67.55 8.61
N PRO A 28 -0.99 68.52 8.19
CA PRO A 28 0.06 68.25 7.20
C PRO A 28 1.52 68.49 7.67
N LEU A 29 2.45 68.10 6.77
CA LEU A 29 3.85 68.53 6.60
C LEU A 29 4.91 68.02 7.57
N PHE A 30 5.82 67.17 7.08
CA PHE A 30 7.26 67.50 6.96
C PHE A 30 7.94 66.53 5.97
N SER A 31 8.66 67.08 4.99
CA SER A 31 9.38 66.34 3.96
C SER A 31 10.77 65.92 4.42
N SER A 32 11.23 64.73 4.02
CA SER A 32 12.62 64.54 3.62
C SER A 32 12.74 63.38 2.62
N HIS A 33 13.48 63.62 1.55
CA HIS A 33 13.70 62.76 0.40
C HIS A 33 14.72 61.65 0.67
N HIS A 34 14.44 60.42 0.21
CA HIS A 34 15.43 59.58 -0.46
C HIS A 34 14.78 58.69 -1.55
N PRO A 35 15.43 58.46 -2.70
CA PRO A 35 14.83 57.77 -3.84
C PRO A 35 15.16 56.27 -3.82
N GLY A 36 14.14 55.42 -3.99
CA GLY A 36 14.30 53.97 -4.17
C GLY A 36 13.08 53.41 -4.88
N GLY A 37 13.31 52.71 -6.00
CA GLY A 37 12.33 52.39 -7.04
C GLY A 37 11.01 51.81 -6.56
N ARG A 38 9.90 52.41 -7.01
CA ARG A 38 8.58 51.80 -6.99
C ARG A 38 8.50 50.77 -8.11
N ALA A 39 8.73 49.50 -7.78
CA ALA A 39 8.13 48.41 -8.54
C ALA A 39 6.61 48.60 -8.50
N THR A 40 5.98 48.65 -9.68
CA THR A 40 4.56 48.93 -9.79
C THR A 40 3.75 47.78 -9.17
N HIS A 41 2.54 48.07 -8.66
CA HIS A 41 1.66 47.07 -8.07
C HIS A 41 1.34 45.90 -9.07
N CYS A 42 1.52 46.14 -10.37
CA CYS A 42 1.40 45.17 -11.45
C CYS A 42 2.61 44.21 -11.54
N GLU A 43 3.85 44.68 -11.31
CA GLU A 43 5.05 43.83 -11.29
C GLU A 43 5.07 42.90 -10.08
N LYS A 44 4.68 43.38 -8.89
CA LYS A 44 4.51 42.52 -7.71
C LYS A 44 3.41 41.46 -7.87
N ARG A 45 2.34 41.76 -8.61
CA ARG A 45 1.31 40.75 -8.95
C ARG A 45 1.84 39.73 -9.94
N ARG A 46 2.58 40.16 -10.96
CA ARG A 46 3.23 39.25 -11.93
C ARG A 46 4.30 38.38 -11.29
N GLU A 47 5.08 38.86 -10.34
CA GLU A 47 6.06 38.03 -9.61
C GLU A 47 5.40 37.02 -8.67
N ILE A 48 4.25 37.35 -8.06
CA ILE A 48 3.46 36.40 -7.26
C ILE A 48 2.75 35.37 -8.15
N GLU A 49 2.23 35.77 -9.32
CA GLU A 49 1.63 34.87 -10.30
C GLU A 49 2.69 33.95 -10.95
N LEU A 50 3.85 34.49 -11.36
CA LEU A 50 4.97 33.72 -11.91
C LEU A 50 5.65 32.83 -10.85
N GLY A 51 5.68 33.28 -9.58
CA GLY A 51 6.13 32.46 -8.45
C GLY A 51 5.15 31.34 -8.13
N GLY A 52 3.85 31.63 -8.17
CA GLY A 52 2.78 30.64 -8.01
C GLY A 52 2.74 29.61 -9.15
N ASP A 53 2.97 30.04 -10.40
CA ASP A 53 3.02 29.15 -11.56
C ASP A 53 4.29 28.26 -11.56
N ARG A 54 5.45 28.78 -11.13
CA ARG A 54 6.67 27.98 -10.93
C ARG A 54 6.57 27.00 -9.76
N GLU A 55 5.92 27.40 -8.66
CA GLU A 55 5.63 26.52 -7.52
C GLU A 55 4.61 25.43 -7.88
N MET A 56 3.67 25.70 -8.80
CA MET A 56 2.73 24.71 -9.35
C MET A 56 3.41 23.77 -10.34
N GLU A 57 4.28 24.27 -11.22
CA GLU A 57 5.09 23.44 -12.14
C GLU A 57 6.01 22.45 -11.40
N GLN A 58 6.51 22.81 -10.21
CA GLN A 58 7.35 21.93 -9.39
C GLN A 58 6.59 20.75 -8.74
N ARG A 59 5.26 20.74 -8.76
CA ARG A 59 4.41 19.74 -8.07
C ARG A 59 3.56 18.90 -9.02
N ASN A 60 3.86 18.91 -10.31
CA ASN A 60 3.14 18.07 -11.25
C ASN A 60 3.51 16.59 -11.06
N ASP A 61 2.54 15.71 -11.34
CA ASP A 61 2.73 14.27 -11.39
C ASP A 61 3.36 13.67 -10.11
N VAL A 62 2.88 14.10 -8.93
CA VAL A 62 3.30 13.51 -7.65
C VAL A 62 2.97 12.02 -7.62
N GLY A 63 3.95 11.20 -7.29
CA GLY A 63 3.74 9.77 -7.15
C GLY A 63 5.01 9.01 -6.84
N ILE A 64 5.08 7.76 -7.29
CA ILE A 64 6.15 6.83 -6.95
C ILE A 64 7.32 7.00 -7.93
N LEU A 65 8.45 7.48 -7.41
CA LEU A 65 9.72 7.66 -8.12
C LEU A 65 10.53 6.39 -8.24
N ALA A 66 10.53 5.58 -7.18
CA ALA A 66 11.36 4.39 -7.04
C ALA A 66 10.65 3.34 -6.18
N ILE A 67 10.91 2.05 -6.47
CA ILE A 67 10.37 0.91 -5.72
C ILE A 67 11.50 -0.09 -5.50
N ASP A 68 11.61 -0.64 -4.30
CA ASP A 68 12.37 -1.88 -4.04
C ASP A 68 11.54 -2.79 -3.15
N ILE A 69 11.83 -4.09 -3.22
CA ILE A 69 11.13 -5.14 -2.47
C ILE A 69 12.13 -6.07 -1.79
N TYR A 70 11.85 -6.42 -0.55
CA TYR A 70 12.48 -7.51 0.18
C TYR A 70 11.43 -8.55 0.53
N PHE A 71 11.75 -9.82 0.35
CA PHE A 71 11.02 -10.94 0.93
C PHE A 71 12.03 -11.97 1.44
N PRO A 72 11.74 -12.69 2.52
CA PRO A 72 12.63 -13.73 3.02
C PRO A 72 12.98 -14.73 1.92
N PRO A 73 14.25 -15.18 1.86
CA PRO A 73 14.67 -16.15 0.86
C PRO A 73 14.10 -17.54 1.16
N THR A 74 13.71 -17.83 2.40
CA THR A 74 13.08 -19.08 2.82
C THR A 74 11.63 -19.18 2.39
N CYS A 75 11.26 -20.29 1.76
CA CYS A 75 9.89 -20.51 1.30
C CYS A 75 9.46 -21.97 1.32
N VAL A 76 8.16 -22.22 1.32
CA VAL A 76 7.55 -23.56 1.20
C VAL A 76 6.70 -23.65 -0.07
N GLN A 77 6.78 -24.77 -0.78
CA GLN A 77 5.97 -25.02 -1.98
C GLN A 77 4.55 -25.42 -1.59
N GLN A 78 3.56 -24.84 -2.25
CA GLN A 78 2.15 -25.10 -1.92
C GLN A 78 1.74 -26.53 -2.24
N GLU A 79 2.26 -27.14 -3.32
CA GLU A 79 2.00 -28.56 -3.63
C GLU A 79 2.55 -29.50 -2.54
N ALA A 80 3.73 -29.20 -1.99
CA ALA A 80 4.28 -29.97 -0.88
C ALA A 80 3.46 -29.79 0.40
N LEU A 81 3.00 -28.57 0.65
CA LEU A 81 2.13 -28.26 1.79
C LEU A 81 0.74 -28.93 1.66
N GLU A 82 0.19 -29.04 0.45
CA GLU A 82 -1.05 -29.81 0.21
C GLU A 82 -0.88 -31.26 0.66
N ALA A 83 0.22 -31.89 0.26
CA ALA A 83 0.51 -33.28 0.62
C ALA A 83 0.71 -33.46 2.13
N HIS A 84 1.45 -32.54 2.76
CA HIS A 84 1.68 -32.54 4.20
C HIS A 84 0.38 -32.38 5.01
N ASP A 85 -0.47 -31.43 4.64
CA ASP A 85 -1.73 -31.14 5.34
C ASP A 85 -2.83 -32.20 5.09
N GLY A 86 -2.58 -33.19 4.23
CA GLY A 86 -3.62 -34.14 3.77
C GLY A 86 -4.71 -33.47 2.94
N ALA A 87 -4.41 -32.33 2.30
CA ALA A 87 -5.32 -31.65 1.41
C ALA A 87 -5.41 -32.35 0.05
N SER A 88 -6.56 -32.23 -0.62
CA SER A 88 -6.71 -32.69 -2.01
C SER A 88 -5.75 -31.94 -2.93
N LYS A 89 -5.10 -32.65 -3.87
CA LYS A 89 -4.26 -32.04 -4.90
C LYS A 89 -4.99 -30.88 -5.60
N GLY A 90 -4.33 -29.74 -5.70
CA GLY A 90 -4.90 -28.54 -6.31
C GLY A 90 -5.65 -27.62 -5.35
N LYS A 91 -5.86 -27.99 -4.08
CA LYS A 91 -6.61 -27.15 -3.13
C LYS A 91 -5.94 -25.78 -2.92
N TYR A 92 -4.62 -25.73 -2.84
CA TYR A 92 -3.84 -24.51 -2.65
C TYR A 92 -3.38 -23.97 -4.00
N THR A 93 -2.82 -24.82 -4.85
CA THR A 93 -2.26 -24.42 -6.16
C THR A 93 -3.30 -23.94 -7.17
N ILE A 94 -4.53 -24.49 -7.14
CA ILE A 94 -5.63 -24.11 -8.03
C ILE A 94 -6.74 -23.39 -7.26
N GLY A 95 -7.13 -23.93 -6.11
CA GLY A 95 -8.21 -23.41 -5.28
C GLY A 95 -7.89 -22.03 -4.70
N LEU A 96 -6.71 -21.85 -4.12
CA LEU A 96 -6.20 -20.54 -3.71
C LEU A 96 -5.45 -19.84 -4.85
N GLY A 97 -4.89 -20.60 -5.79
CA GLY A 97 -4.09 -20.08 -6.89
C GLY A 97 -2.69 -19.68 -6.46
N GLN A 98 -2.14 -20.33 -5.42
CA GLN A 98 -0.84 -20.02 -4.83
C GLN A 98 0.21 -21.07 -5.20
N ASP A 99 1.41 -20.65 -5.57
CA ASP A 99 2.47 -21.57 -5.97
C ASP A 99 3.44 -21.82 -4.80
N CYS A 100 3.84 -20.74 -4.12
CA CYS A 100 4.84 -20.78 -3.07
C CYS A 100 4.55 -19.72 -2.00
N MET A 101 5.03 -19.94 -0.78
CA MET A 101 4.82 -19.05 0.36
C MET A 101 6.15 -18.77 1.04
N ALA A 102 6.57 -17.49 1.02
CA ALA A 102 7.76 -17.04 1.75
C ALA A 102 7.41 -16.80 3.22
N TYR A 103 8.36 -17.04 4.12
CA TYR A 103 8.15 -16.84 5.55
C TYR A 103 9.45 -16.42 6.21
N CYS A 104 9.35 -15.61 7.27
CA CYS A 104 10.50 -15.19 8.05
C CYS A 104 11.13 -16.38 8.78
N SER A 105 12.45 -16.49 8.68
CA SER A 105 13.23 -17.33 9.59
C SER A 105 13.33 -16.68 10.99
N GLU A 106 13.99 -17.37 11.92
CA GLU A 106 14.11 -16.89 13.30
C GLU A 106 14.94 -15.61 13.48
N VAL A 107 15.68 -15.22 12.45
CA VAL A 107 16.55 -14.04 12.41
C VAL A 107 15.90 -12.89 11.65
N GLU A 108 14.68 -13.03 11.15
CA GLU A 108 13.98 -12.01 10.38
C GLU A 108 12.71 -11.57 11.09
N ASP A 109 12.41 -10.27 11.03
CA ASP A 109 11.14 -9.69 11.45
C ASP A 109 10.80 -8.48 10.58
N VAL A 110 9.64 -7.86 10.80
CA VAL A 110 9.20 -6.68 10.03
C VAL A 110 10.16 -5.49 10.12
N ILE A 111 10.91 -5.35 11.21
CA ILE A 111 11.92 -4.29 11.36
C ILE A 111 13.13 -4.63 10.49
N SER A 112 13.63 -5.87 10.54
CA SER A 112 14.79 -6.30 9.75
C SER A 112 14.50 -6.27 8.25
N MET A 113 13.29 -6.67 7.84
CA MET A 113 12.82 -6.54 6.45
C MET A 113 12.75 -5.07 6.02
N SER A 114 12.23 -4.20 6.88
CA SER A 114 12.12 -2.76 6.60
C SER A 114 13.48 -2.07 6.49
N LEU A 115 14.40 -2.34 7.43
CA LEU A 115 15.77 -1.83 7.38
C LEU A 115 16.47 -2.28 6.08
N THR A 116 16.25 -3.54 5.69
CA THR A 116 16.83 -4.11 4.47
C THR A 116 16.32 -3.42 3.21
N VAL A 117 15.00 -3.31 3.04
CA VAL A 117 14.44 -2.73 1.81
C VAL A 117 14.71 -1.23 1.71
N VAL A 118 14.70 -0.49 2.82
CA VAL A 118 15.01 0.95 2.84
C VAL A 118 16.48 1.18 2.50
N ALA A 119 17.40 0.47 3.15
CA ALA A 119 18.82 0.61 2.87
C ALA A 119 19.16 0.18 1.42
N SER A 120 18.47 -0.83 0.90
CA SER A 120 18.62 -1.29 -0.48
C SER A 120 18.14 -0.22 -1.47
N LEU A 121 16.93 0.32 -1.30
CA LEU A 121 16.37 1.36 -2.16
C LEU A 121 17.28 2.59 -2.20
N LEU A 122 17.61 3.15 -1.03
CA LEU A 122 18.43 4.37 -0.95
C LEU A 122 19.79 4.17 -1.62
N LYS A 123 20.41 3.00 -1.43
CA LYS A 123 21.69 2.67 -2.05
C LYS A 123 21.58 2.50 -3.57
N LYS A 124 20.62 1.71 -4.06
CA LYS A 124 20.49 1.38 -5.50
C LYS A 124 20.08 2.58 -6.34
N TYR A 125 19.28 3.48 -5.79
CA TYR A 125 18.87 4.73 -6.45
C TYR A 125 19.81 5.91 -6.13
N ASN A 126 20.86 5.68 -5.32
CA ASN A 126 21.83 6.69 -4.90
C ASN A 126 21.18 7.96 -4.31
N ILE A 127 20.25 7.76 -3.38
CA ILE A 127 19.50 8.84 -2.72
C ILE A 127 20.29 9.33 -1.51
N ASP A 128 20.58 10.63 -1.47
CA ASP A 128 21.14 11.27 -0.28
C ASP A 128 20.10 11.20 0.87
N LEU A 129 20.53 10.67 2.01
CA LEU A 129 19.72 10.52 3.22
C LEU A 129 19.13 11.85 3.70
N LYS A 130 19.80 12.98 3.44
CA LYS A 130 19.33 14.34 3.78
C LYS A 130 18.15 14.80 2.92
N LEU A 131 17.89 14.14 1.79
CA LEU A 131 16.77 14.43 0.91
C LEU A 131 15.48 13.70 1.29
N ILE A 132 15.44 12.98 2.41
CA ILE A 132 14.18 12.42 2.95
C ILE A 132 13.61 13.39 3.98
N GLY A 133 12.38 13.87 3.75
CA GLY A 133 11.66 14.79 4.65
C GLY A 133 10.45 14.17 5.33
N ARG A 134 9.94 13.05 4.79
CA ARG A 134 8.89 12.25 5.42
C ARG A 134 9.19 10.76 5.26
N LEU A 135 9.03 10.00 6.33
CA LEU A 135 9.12 8.55 6.37
C LEU A 135 7.91 8.00 7.14
N GLU A 136 7.10 7.19 6.47
CA GLU A 136 5.89 6.60 7.05
C GLU A 136 5.81 5.10 6.77
N VAL A 137 5.37 4.33 7.77
CA VAL A 137 5.28 2.86 7.67
C VAL A 137 3.82 2.43 7.71
N GLY A 138 3.42 1.57 6.77
CA GLY A 138 2.18 0.81 6.86
C GLY A 138 2.46 -0.61 7.34
N SER A 139 1.81 -1.03 8.41
CA SER A 139 1.91 -2.41 8.92
C SER A 139 0.72 -2.78 9.80
N GLU A 140 0.41 -4.07 9.84
CA GLU A 140 -0.48 -4.69 10.82
C GLU A 140 0.23 -5.75 11.69
N THR A 141 1.54 -5.93 11.52
CA THR A 141 2.39 -6.74 12.41
C THR A 141 2.92 -5.86 13.54
N VAL A 142 2.28 -5.94 14.71
CA VAL A 142 2.61 -5.14 15.88
C VAL A 142 3.72 -5.81 16.69
N ILE A 143 4.89 -5.17 16.76
CA ILE A 143 6.01 -5.60 17.61
C ILE A 143 6.06 -4.84 18.95
N ASP A 144 5.60 -3.59 18.95
CA ASP A 144 5.46 -2.74 20.13
C ASP A 144 4.17 -1.93 20.00
N LYS A 145 3.43 -1.76 21.10
CA LYS A 145 2.11 -1.09 21.11
C LYS A 145 2.19 0.43 21.09
N SER A 146 3.39 1.00 21.25
CA SER A 146 3.62 2.44 21.30
C SER A 146 4.78 2.86 20.39
N LYS A 147 5.91 2.15 20.42
CA LYS A 147 7.09 2.47 19.61
C LYS A 147 6.89 2.00 18.16
N SER A 148 6.70 2.97 17.27
CA SER A 148 6.59 2.75 15.82
C SER A 148 7.82 2.07 15.18
N ILE A 149 7.59 1.27 14.14
CA ILE A 149 8.61 0.76 13.21
C ILE A 149 9.36 1.94 12.58
N LYS A 150 8.68 3.04 12.25
CA LYS A 150 9.31 4.27 11.74
C LYS A 150 10.50 4.71 12.60
N THR A 151 10.38 4.66 13.93
CA THR A 151 11.48 5.07 14.82
C THR A 151 12.65 4.08 14.84
N TRP A 152 12.44 2.81 14.49
CA TRP A 152 13.54 1.88 14.25
C TRP A 152 14.32 2.26 12.99
N LEU A 153 13.61 2.66 11.92
CA LEU A 153 14.21 3.06 10.66
C LEU A 153 15.03 4.35 10.73
N MET A 154 14.79 5.20 11.74
CA MET A 154 15.60 6.41 11.95
C MET A 154 17.09 6.10 12.16
N GLN A 155 17.47 4.89 12.59
CA GLN A 155 18.86 4.44 12.68
C GLN A 155 19.62 4.56 11.35
N ILE A 156 18.94 4.43 10.21
CA ILE A 156 19.54 4.61 8.89
C ILE A 156 20.00 6.06 8.67
N PHE A 157 19.33 7.03 9.30
CA PHE A 157 19.54 8.45 9.09
C PHE A 157 20.46 9.10 10.15
N GLU A 158 20.75 8.41 11.25
CA GLU A 158 21.52 8.94 12.38
C GLU A 158 22.90 9.47 11.97
N GLU A 159 23.69 8.69 11.21
CA GLU A 159 25.03 9.11 10.76
C GLU A 159 25.00 10.35 9.85
N SER A 160 23.90 10.55 9.12
CA SER A 160 23.73 11.73 8.24
C SER A 160 23.35 13.00 9.01
N GLY A 161 22.90 12.86 10.26
CA GLY A 161 22.33 13.93 11.08
C GLY A 161 20.93 14.37 10.65
N ASN A 162 20.27 13.68 9.70
CA ASN A 162 18.92 14.02 9.26
C ASN A 162 17.88 13.45 10.23
N THR A 163 17.50 14.25 11.23
CA THR A 163 16.49 13.86 12.23
C THR A 163 15.13 14.52 12.02
N ASP A 164 15.07 15.57 11.20
CA ASP A 164 13.82 16.28 10.88
C ASP A 164 13.10 15.56 9.74
N ILE A 165 12.45 14.44 10.08
CA ILE A 165 11.73 13.57 9.13
C ILE A 165 10.33 13.26 9.68
N GLU A 166 9.29 13.84 9.09
CA GLU A 166 7.89 13.64 9.47
C GLU A 166 7.42 12.18 9.27
N GLY A 167 6.24 11.83 9.79
CA GLY A 167 5.59 10.53 9.61
C GLY A 167 5.78 9.57 10.79
N VAL A 168 4.90 8.56 10.89
CA VAL A 168 4.88 7.53 11.94
C VAL A 168 4.40 6.21 11.32
N ASP A 169 3.79 5.31 12.10
CA ASP A 169 3.13 4.13 11.56
C ASP A 169 1.64 4.40 11.33
N SER A 170 1.10 3.87 10.23
CA SER A 170 -0.32 3.88 9.85
C SER A 170 -0.84 2.45 9.83
N SER A 171 -1.94 2.18 10.54
CA SER A 171 -2.46 0.81 10.67
C SER A 171 -3.98 0.73 10.51
N ASN A 172 -4.42 -0.17 9.63
CA ASN A 172 -5.74 -0.80 9.61
C ASN A 172 -5.61 -2.05 8.72
N ALA A 173 -5.25 -3.19 9.31
CA ALA A 173 -4.99 -4.43 8.57
C ALA A 173 -4.12 -4.16 7.32
N CYS A 174 -4.40 -4.82 6.20
CA CYS A 174 -3.67 -4.70 4.95
C CYS A 174 -3.79 -3.31 4.26
N TYR A 175 -4.55 -2.36 4.81
CA TYR A 175 -4.71 -1.01 4.24
C TYR A 175 -3.62 -0.03 4.69
N GLY A 176 -2.88 -0.32 5.77
CA GLY A 176 -1.92 0.61 6.37
C GLY A 176 -0.89 1.21 5.38
N GLY A 177 -0.42 0.40 4.43
CA GLY A 177 0.48 0.85 3.36
C GLY A 177 -0.12 1.90 2.44
N THR A 178 -1.40 1.76 2.09
CA THR A 178 -2.14 2.75 1.30
C THR A 178 -2.40 4.02 2.07
N ALA A 179 -2.70 3.93 3.36
CA ALA A 179 -2.80 5.11 4.20
C ALA A 179 -1.48 5.90 4.20
N ALA A 180 -0.35 5.22 4.45
CA ALA A 180 0.98 5.83 4.43
C ALA A 180 1.33 6.45 3.07
N LEU A 181 1.03 5.74 1.98
CA LEU A 181 1.25 6.25 0.62
C LEU A 181 0.44 7.52 0.32
N LEU A 182 -0.86 7.51 0.63
CA LEU A 182 -1.71 8.67 0.43
C LEU A 182 -1.28 9.84 1.32
N ASN A 183 -0.84 9.58 2.56
CA ASN A 183 -0.31 10.60 3.45
C ASN A 183 0.96 11.25 2.89
N CYS A 184 1.89 10.47 2.32
CA CYS A 184 3.08 11.00 1.66
C CYS A 184 2.74 11.82 0.41
N VAL A 185 1.84 11.34 -0.46
CA VAL A 185 1.39 12.10 -1.64
C VAL A 185 0.76 13.43 -1.21
N ASN A 186 -0.19 13.38 -0.26
CA ASN A 186 -0.83 14.59 0.24
C ASN A 186 0.19 15.54 0.90
N TRP A 187 1.22 15.03 1.58
CA TRP A 187 2.29 15.85 2.18
C TRP A 187 3.12 16.57 1.11
N VAL A 188 3.54 15.88 0.04
CA VAL A 188 4.25 16.49 -1.10
C VAL A 188 3.38 17.57 -1.77
N GLU A 189 2.08 17.33 -1.91
CA GLU A 189 1.13 18.30 -2.48
C GLU A 189 0.83 19.47 -1.51
N SER A 190 1.18 19.37 -0.22
CA SER A 190 0.78 20.33 0.81
C SER A 190 1.64 21.61 0.84
N LYS A 191 1.21 22.59 1.65
CA LYS A 191 2.00 23.79 1.95
C LYS A 191 3.17 23.53 2.91
N SER A 192 3.16 22.39 3.60
CA SER A 192 4.23 22.01 4.53
C SER A 192 5.37 21.25 3.83
N TRP A 193 5.23 20.95 2.53
CA TRP A 193 6.29 20.31 1.77
C TRP A 193 7.53 21.20 1.72
N ASP A 194 8.68 20.62 2.05
CA ASP A 194 9.97 21.30 2.16
C ASP A 194 10.92 21.00 0.98
N GLY A 195 10.39 20.39 -0.09
CA GLY A 195 11.15 20.02 -1.29
C GLY A 195 11.83 18.65 -1.21
N ARG A 196 11.82 17.97 -0.06
CA ARG A 196 12.42 16.64 0.12
C ARG A 196 11.47 15.51 -0.29
N TYR A 197 11.99 14.31 -0.47
CA TYR A 197 11.22 13.12 -0.80
C TYR A 197 10.43 12.60 0.40
N GLY A 198 9.27 12.02 0.10
CA GLY A 198 8.60 11.08 0.99
C GLY A 198 9.15 9.67 0.79
N LEU A 199 9.16 8.87 1.85
CA LEU A 199 9.52 7.46 1.80
C LEU A 199 8.44 6.66 2.53
N VAL A 200 7.83 5.72 1.81
CA VAL A 200 6.77 4.85 2.33
C VAL A 200 7.32 3.45 2.45
N VAL A 201 7.08 2.79 3.58
CA VAL A 201 7.44 1.39 3.80
C VAL A 201 6.19 0.60 4.14
N CYS A 202 5.89 -0.45 3.37
CA CYS A 202 4.84 -1.41 3.71
C CYS A 202 5.52 -2.69 4.15
N THR A 203 5.26 -3.20 5.35
CA THR A 203 5.96 -4.38 5.88
C THR A 203 5.04 -5.24 6.72
N ASP A 204 5.04 -6.54 6.48
CA ASP A 204 4.27 -7.48 7.28
C ASP A 204 4.84 -8.90 7.19
N SER A 205 4.58 -9.65 8.25
CA SER A 205 4.64 -11.12 8.29
C SER A 205 3.24 -11.64 8.53
N ALA A 206 2.62 -12.23 7.50
CA ALA A 206 1.30 -12.80 7.55
C ALA A 206 1.37 -14.27 7.98
N VAL A 207 1.09 -14.53 9.26
CA VAL A 207 1.08 -15.87 9.82
C VAL A 207 -0.29 -16.20 10.41
N TYR A 208 -0.63 -17.50 10.35
CA TYR A 208 -1.90 -18.01 10.81
C TYR A 208 -1.71 -19.28 11.63
N ALA A 209 -2.63 -19.49 12.57
CA ALA A 209 -2.75 -20.72 13.33
C ALA A 209 -2.92 -21.94 12.41
N GLU A 210 -2.77 -23.13 12.98
CA GLU A 210 -3.02 -24.37 12.24
C GLU A 210 -4.46 -24.41 11.70
N GLY A 211 -4.60 -24.79 10.44
CA GLY A 211 -5.89 -24.86 9.77
C GLY A 211 -5.91 -24.18 8.38
N PRO A 212 -7.10 -23.94 7.83
CA PRO A 212 -7.28 -23.63 6.40
C PRO A 212 -6.74 -22.27 5.96
N ALA A 213 -6.38 -21.37 6.89
CA ALA A 213 -5.80 -20.07 6.59
C ALA A 213 -4.26 -20.09 6.53
N ARG A 214 -3.60 -21.11 7.11
CA ARG A 214 -2.12 -21.21 7.09
C ARG A 214 -1.51 -21.15 5.68
N PRO A 215 -2.08 -21.79 4.65
CA PRO A 215 -1.55 -21.72 3.29
C PRO A 215 -1.69 -20.34 2.62
N THR A 216 -2.36 -19.37 3.25
CA THR A 216 -2.49 -18.00 2.74
C THR A 216 -1.55 -17.01 3.42
N GLY A 217 -0.55 -17.48 4.16
CA GLY A 217 0.49 -16.63 4.75
C GLY A 217 1.44 -16.04 3.70
N GLY A 218 2.48 -15.37 4.17
CA GLY A 218 3.52 -14.73 3.36
C GLY A 218 4.28 -13.67 4.16
N ALA A 219 5.40 -13.19 3.65
CA ALA A 219 6.16 -12.12 4.31
C ALA A 219 6.93 -11.29 3.27
N ALA A 220 6.84 -9.96 3.39
CA ALA A 220 7.65 -9.03 2.60
C ALA A 220 7.67 -7.63 3.20
N ALA A 221 8.61 -6.82 2.71
CA ALA A 221 8.59 -5.37 2.84
C ALA A 221 8.81 -4.71 1.47
N ILE A 222 8.09 -3.63 1.21
CA ILE A 222 8.26 -2.77 0.02
C ILE A 222 8.56 -1.36 0.49
N ALA A 223 9.57 -0.73 -0.12
CA ALA A 223 9.82 0.69 0.01
C ALA A 223 9.46 1.42 -1.29
N MET A 224 8.82 2.58 -1.17
CA MET A 224 8.46 3.45 -2.28
C MET A 224 8.93 4.88 -2.00
N LEU A 225 9.74 5.44 -2.90
CA LEU A 225 10.13 6.85 -2.84
C LEU A 225 9.07 7.71 -3.52
N ILE A 226 8.63 8.77 -2.87
CA ILE A 226 7.52 9.63 -3.30
C ILE A 226 8.04 11.04 -3.59
N GLY A 227 7.65 11.60 -4.73
CA GLY A 227 7.99 12.97 -5.10
C GLY A 227 7.31 13.40 -6.41
N PRO A 228 7.57 14.64 -6.86
CA PRO A 228 7.01 15.17 -8.11
C PRO A 228 7.68 14.55 -9.34
N ASN A 229 7.04 14.71 -10.51
CA ASN A 229 7.52 14.22 -11.81
C ASN A 229 7.77 12.70 -11.82
N ALA A 230 6.89 11.95 -11.16
CA ALA A 230 7.06 10.52 -10.98
C ALA A 230 6.70 9.72 -12.25
N PRO A 231 7.46 8.66 -12.59
CA PRO A 231 7.07 7.72 -13.65
C PRO A 231 5.77 6.96 -13.30
N ILE A 232 5.38 6.93 -12.03
CA ILE A 232 4.12 6.34 -11.57
C ILE A 232 3.37 7.41 -10.79
N SER A 233 2.67 8.30 -11.51
CA SER A 233 2.00 9.46 -10.95
C SER A 233 0.58 9.14 -10.47
N PHE A 234 0.12 9.82 -9.41
CA PHE A 234 -1.24 9.69 -8.94
C PHE A 234 -2.20 10.51 -9.78
N GLU A 235 -3.31 9.91 -10.20
CA GLU A 235 -4.45 10.69 -10.66
C GLU A 235 -5.29 11.10 -9.44
N SER A 236 -4.75 11.98 -8.59
CA SER A 236 -5.27 12.29 -7.24
C SER A 236 -6.77 12.63 -7.17
N LYS A 237 -7.37 13.09 -8.29
CA LYS A 237 -8.80 13.40 -8.42
C LYS A 237 -9.68 12.14 -8.51
N TYR A 238 -9.15 11.03 -9.01
CA TYR A 238 -9.83 9.75 -9.20
C TYR A 238 -9.46 8.80 -8.05
N ARG A 239 -10.04 9.04 -6.88
CA ARG A 239 -9.93 8.13 -5.72
C ARG A 239 -11.26 8.01 -4.99
N ALA A 240 -11.62 6.81 -4.55
CA ALA A 240 -12.86 6.55 -3.83
C ALA A 240 -12.65 5.49 -2.75
N SER A 241 -13.20 5.75 -1.57
CA SER A 241 -12.99 4.91 -0.38
C SER A 241 -14.31 4.35 0.13
N HIS A 242 -14.23 3.22 0.79
CA HIS A 242 -15.31 2.65 1.58
C HIS A 242 -14.73 2.14 2.90
N MET A 243 -15.31 2.61 4.00
CA MET A 243 -14.91 2.24 5.36
C MET A 243 -16.18 1.89 6.13
N ALA A 244 -16.13 0.83 6.92
CA ALA A 244 -17.28 0.35 7.69
C ALA A 244 -16.78 -0.36 8.94
N HIS A 245 -17.62 -0.46 9.97
CA HIS A 245 -17.33 -1.28 11.13
C HIS A 245 -17.78 -2.73 10.87
N VAL A 246 -16.85 -3.68 10.90
CA VAL A 246 -17.11 -5.12 10.75
C VAL A 246 -16.04 -5.96 11.44
N TYR A 247 -16.38 -7.22 11.76
CA TYR A 247 -15.50 -8.20 12.38
C TYR A 247 -15.21 -9.38 11.43
N ASP A 248 -14.76 -9.07 10.22
CA ASP A 248 -14.42 -10.09 9.20
C ASP A 248 -13.05 -10.74 9.45
N PHE A 249 -12.05 -9.93 9.79
CA PHE A 249 -10.72 -10.35 10.25
C PHE A 249 -10.18 -9.29 11.21
N TYR A 250 -9.66 -9.72 12.36
CA TYR A 250 -9.14 -8.83 13.40
C TYR A 250 -8.22 -9.57 14.36
N LYS A 251 -7.35 -8.84 15.09
CA LYS A 251 -6.37 -9.40 16.05
C LYS A 251 -6.68 -8.91 17.48
N PRO A 252 -7.70 -9.49 18.16
CA PRO A 252 -8.12 -9.02 19.48
C PRO A 252 -7.21 -9.55 20.60
N ASP A 253 -6.56 -10.70 20.39
CA ASP A 253 -5.61 -11.28 21.35
C ASP A 253 -4.23 -10.66 21.16
N LEU A 254 -3.85 -9.76 22.08
CA LEU A 254 -2.59 -9.04 22.02
C LEU A 254 -1.37 -9.91 22.32
N ALA A 255 -1.57 -11.12 22.86
CA ALA A 255 -0.48 -12.05 23.16
C ALA A 255 -0.20 -13.02 22.00
N SER A 256 -1.10 -13.11 21.02
CA SER A 256 -0.95 -13.96 19.83
C SER A 256 -0.67 -13.14 18.58
N GLU A 257 0.10 -13.70 17.64
CA GLU A 257 0.25 -13.13 16.30
C GLU A 257 -0.95 -13.47 15.41
N TYR A 258 -1.73 -14.49 15.79
CA TYR A 258 -2.78 -15.03 14.94
C TYR A 258 -4.07 -14.22 14.99
N PRO A 259 -4.69 -13.97 13.82
CA PRO A 259 -5.97 -13.28 13.75
C PRO A 259 -7.15 -14.20 14.06
N VAL A 260 -8.25 -13.59 14.52
CA VAL A 260 -9.59 -14.17 14.45
C VAL A 260 -10.16 -13.84 13.06
N VAL A 261 -10.63 -14.87 12.35
CA VAL A 261 -11.06 -14.74 10.94
C VAL A 261 -12.39 -15.44 10.71
N ASP A 262 -13.38 -14.69 10.23
CA ASP A 262 -14.55 -15.24 9.54
C ASP A 262 -14.28 -15.20 8.03
N GLY A 263 -13.80 -16.32 7.48
CA GLY A 263 -13.38 -16.39 6.07
C GLY A 263 -14.51 -16.22 5.06
N LYS A 264 -15.77 -16.52 5.43
CA LYS A 264 -16.93 -16.29 4.56
C LYS A 264 -17.28 -14.80 4.56
N LEU A 265 -17.37 -14.21 5.75
CA LEU A 265 -17.65 -12.78 5.91
C LEU A 265 -16.56 -11.94 5.25
N SER A 266 -15.28 -12.29 5.40
CA SER A 266 -14.14 -11.60 4.78
C SER A 266 -14.26 -11.51 3.26
N GLN A 267 -14.68 -12.58 2.58
CA GLN A 267 -14.90 -12.53 1.13
C GLN A 267 -16.07 -11.63 0.75
N THR A 268 -17.17 -11.66 1.50
CA THR A 268 -18.32 -10.77 1.27
C THR A 268 -17.95 -9.31 1.49
N CYS A 269 -17.26 -8.99 2.58
CA CYS A 269 -16.80 -7.65 2.92
C CYS A 269 -15.83 -7.10 1.87
N TYR A 270 -14.90 -7.92 1.38
CA TYR A 270 -13.99 -7.54 0.31
C TYR A 270 -14.74 -7.14 -0.97
N LEU A 271 -15.68 -7.98 -1.44
CA LEU A 271 -16.44 -7.70 -2.67
C LEU A 271 -17.40 -6.51 -2.51
N MET A 272 -18.01 -6.35 -1.34
CA MET A 272 -18.85 -5.19 -1.02
C MET A 272 -18.03 -3.88 -1.06
N ALA A 273 -16.85 -3.90 -0.45
CA ALA A 273 -15.94 -2.77 -0.46
C ALA A 273 -15.45 -2.43 -1.87
N LEU A 274 -15.18 -3.47 -2.68
CA LEU A 274 -14.81 -3.34 -4.09
C LEU A 274 -15.91 -2.66 -4.91
N ASP A 275 -17.14 -3.14 -4.83
CA ASP A 275 -18.30 -2.55 -5.53
C ASP A 275 -18.53 -1.09 -5.12
N SER A 276 -18.45 -0.81 -3.82
CA SER A 276 -18.64 0.53 -3.27
C SER A 276 -17.55 1.50 -3.75
N CYS A 277 -16.29 1.06 -3.74
CA CYS A 277 -15.18 1.88 -4.23
C CYS A 277 -15.27 2.08 -5.74
N TYR A 278 -15.56 1.04 -6.52
CA TYR A 278 -15.67 1.11 -7.97
C TYR A 278 -16.78 2.06 -8.42
N ARG A 279 -17.99 1.90 -7.85
CA ARG A 279 -19.14 2.78 -8.15
C ARG A 279 -18.82 4.24 -7.87
N GLN A 280 -18.20 4.53 -6.73
CA GLN A 280 -17.83 5.90 -6.35
C GLN A 280 -16.67 6.44 -7.21
N TYR A 281 -15.70 5.61 -7.58
CA TYR A 281 -14.62 5.97 -8.48
C TYR A 281 -15.18 6.35 -9.86
N CYS A 282 -16.05 5.50 -10.43
CA CYS A 282 -16.71 5.76 -11.71
C CYS A 282 -17.49 7.08 -11.68
N ALA A 283 -18.30 7.30 -10.63
CA ALA A 283 -19.08 8.54 -10.50
C ALA A 283 -18.19 9.80 -10.42
N LYS A 284 -17.02 9.71 -9.76
CA LYS A 284 -16.05 10.83 -9.72
C LYS A 284 -15.40 11.05 -11.07
N TYR A 285 -15.00 9.97 -11.76
CA TYR A 285 -14.43 10.04 -13.09
C TYR A 285 -15.40 10.67 -14.08
N GLU A 286 -16.62 10.15 -14.16
CA GLU A 286 -17.70 10.63 -15.04
C GLU A 286 -18.01 12.10 -14.81
N LYS A 287 -18.07 12.55 -13.56
CA LYS A 287 -18.31 13.95 -13.22
C LYS A 287 -17.20 14.88 -13.72
N LEU A 288 -15.97 14.41 -13.75
CA LEU A 288 -14.79 15.22 -14.10
C LEU A 288 -14.46 15.17 -15.58
N VAL A 289 -14.61 14.00 -16.21
CA VAL A 289 -14.24 13.74 -17.61
C VAL A 289 -15.43 13.88 -18.56
N GLY A 290 -16.65 13.63 -18.08
CA GLY A 290 -17.87 13.66 -18.91
C GLY A 290 -18.13 12.36 -19.67
N GLU A 291 -17.37 11.30 -19.42
CA GLU A 291 -17.47 10.01 -20.10
C GLU A 291 -17.66 8.87 -19.09
N GLN A 292 -18.40 7.81 -19.49
CA GLN A 292 -18.62 6.63 -18.66
C GLN A 292 -17.32 5.85 -18.48
N PHE A 293 -16.85 5.71 -17.23
CA PHE A 293 -15.70 4.85 -16.94
C PHE A 293 -16.09 3.37 -17.01
N SER A 294 -15.24 2.54 -17.58
CA SER A 294 -15.31 1.08 -17.51
C SER A 294 -13.92 0.47 -17.45
N LEU A 295 -13.83 -0.86 -17.33
CA LEU A 295 -12.56 -1.58 -17.31
C LEU A 295 -11.74 -1.45 -18.61
N SER A 296 -12.30 -0.93 -19.71
CA SER A 296 -11.52 -0.59 -20.91
C SER A 296 -10.63 0.65 -20.72
N ASP A 297 -10.95 1.52 -19.76
CA ASP A 297 -10.26 2.79 -19.52
C ASP A 297 -9.06 2.68 -18.59
N ALA A 298 -8.79 1.46 -18.09
CA ALA A 298 -7.59 1.10 -17.35
C ALA A 298 -6.88 -0.04 -18.08
N GLU A 299 -5.59 0.13 -18.36
CA GLU A 299 -4.81 -0.90 -19.04
C GLU A 299 -4.61 -2.11 -18.14
N TYR A 300 -4.27 -1.88 -16.87
CA TYR A 300 -4.18 -2.92 -15.85
C TYR A 300 -5.06 -2.62 -14.63
N CYS A 301 -5.51 -3.69 -13.97
CA CYS A 301 -6.21 -3.64 -12.69
C CYS A 301 -5.43 -4.45 -11.66
N VAL A 302 -5.02 -3.79 -10.58
CA VAL A 302 -4.17 -4.36 -9.54
C VAL A 302 -4.93 -4.34 -8.22
N PHE A 303 -4.94 -5.47 -7.53
CA PHE A 303 -5.74 -5.68 -6.33
C PHE A 303 -4.85 -6.08 -5.16
N HIS A 304 -5.29 -5.76 -3.93
CA HIS A 304 -4.80 -6.48 -2.76
C HIS A 304 -5.00 -7.98 -2.96
N SER A 305 -3.93 -8.76 -2.80
CA SER A 305 -3.90 -10.18 -3.16
C SER A 305 -3.57 -11.05 -1.94
N PRO A 306 -4.55 -11.36 -1.07
CA PRO A 306 -4.33 -12.31 0.01
C PRO A 306 -4.16 -13.73 -0.54
N TYR A 307 -4.85 -14.02 -1.65
CA TYR A 307 -4.61 -15.18 -2.51
C TYR A 307 -5.19 -14.93 -3.90
N ASN A 308 -4.57 -15.54 -4.91
CA ASN A 308 -4.83 -15.21 -6.32
C ASN A 308 -6.26 -15.54 -6.79
N LYS A 309 -6.92 -16.53 -6.20
CA LYS A 309 -8.33 -16.83 -6.52
C LYS A 309 -9.25 -15.66 -6.16
N LEU A 310 -8.99 -14.92 -5.07
CA LEU A 310 -9.77 -13.73 -4.74
C LEU A 310 -9.58 -12.63 -5.78
N VAL A 311 -8.36 -12.46 -6.31
CA VAL A 311 -8.06 -11.51 -7.38
C VAL A 311 -8.86 -11.82 -8.65
N GLN A 312 -8.93 -13.10 -9.06
CA GLN A 312 -9.78 -13.55 -10.18
C GLN A 312 -11.25 -13.21 -9.96
N LYS A 313 -11.78 -13.48 -8.76
CA LYS A 313 -13.16 -13.13 -8.38
C LYS A 313 -13.38 -11.62 -8.39
N SER A 314 -12.40 -10.84 -7.94
CA SER A 314 -12.49 -9.38 -7.85
C SER A 314 -12.62 -8.76 -9.23
N PHE A 315 -11.77 -9.15 -10.17
CA PHE A 315 -11.85 -8.63 -11.54
C PHE A 315 -13.14 -9.05 -12.24
N ALA A 316 -13.56 -10.31 -12.08
CA ALA A 316 -14.84 -10.79 -12.59
C ALA A 316 -16.02 -10.00 -12.02
N ARG A 317 -15.96 -9.62 -10.73
CA ARG A 317 -16.96 -8.77 -10.08
C ARG A 317 -16.99 -7.37 -10.66
N LEU A 318 -15.84 -6.75 -10.96
CA LEU A 318 -15.81 -5.45 -11.65
C LEU A 318 -16.42 -5.54 -13.06
N TYR A 319 -16.14 -6.61 -13.80
CA TYR A 319 -16.76 -6.82 -15.12
C TYR A 319 -18.28 -6.99 -15.02
N PHE A 320 -18.77 -7.67 -13.98
CA PHE A 320 -20.21 -7.71 -13.68
C PHE A 320 -20.79 -6.33 -13.32
N ASN A 321 -20.04 -5.48 -12.60
CA ASN A 321 -20.47 -4.10 -12.35
C ASN A 321 -20.58 -3.28 -13.64
N ASP A 322 -19.66 -3.46 -14.59
CA ASP A 322 -19.75 -2.81 -15.91
C ASP A 322 -20.97 -3.28 -16.70
N PHE A 323 -21.31 -4.57 -16.61
CA PHE A 323 -22.55 -5.12 -17.16
C PHE A 323 -23.78 -4.46 -16.52
N MET A 324 -23.85 -4.39 -15.19
CA MET A 324 -24.96 -3.74 -14.46
C MET A 324 -25.09 -2.25 -14.77
N ARG A 325 -23.99 -1.60 -15.16
CA ARG A 325 -23.94 -0.19 -15.59
C ARG A 325 -24.17 0.00 -17.09
N ASN A 326 -24.48 -1.07 -17.83
CA ASN A 326 -24.67 -1.07 -19.28
C ASN A 326 -23.50 -0.47 -20.07
N CYS A 327 -22.26 -0.71 -19.63
CA CYS A 327 -21.08 -0.17 -20.29
C CYS A 327 -20.96 -0.74 -21.72
N SER A 328 -20.55 0.11 -22.67
CA SER A 328 -20.36 -0.29 -24.07
C SER A 328 -19.21 -1.29 -24.27
N SER A 329 -18.28 -1.36 -23.32
CA SER A 329 -17.15 -2.29 -23.31
C SER A 329 -17.55 -3.74 -23.00
N VAL A 330 -18.78 -3.98 -22.49
CA VAL A 330 -19.29 -5.33 -22.26
C VAL A 330 -19.94 -5.85 -23.54
N ASP A 331 -19.38 -6.91 -24.10
CA ASP A 331 -19.85 -7.53 -25.34
C ASP A 331 -21.21 -8.23 -25.18
N ASN A 332 -21.84 -8.56 -26.31
CA ASN A 332 -23.19 -9.12 -26.33
C ASN A 332 -23.27 -10.55 -25.76
N ASP A 333 -22.23 -11.37 -25.94
CA ASP A 333 -22.19 -12.74 -25.40
C ASP A 333 -22.09 -12.70 -23.86
N ALA A 334 -21.26 -11.79 -23.33
CA ALA A 334 -21.19 -11.52 -21.91
C ALA A 334 -22.53 -11.02 -21.35
N LYS A 335 -23.21 -10.10 -22.05
CA LYS A 335 -24.54 -9.62 -21.65
C LYS A 335 -25.56 -10.75 -21.55
N GLU A 336 -25.63 -11.61 -22.57
CA GLU A 336 -26.56 -12.76 -22.58
C GLU A 336 -26.30 -13.70 -21.39
N LYS A 337 -25.04 -14.02 -21.12
CA LYS A 337 -24.64 -14.92 -20.02
C LYS A 337 -24.85 -14.32 -18.63
N LEU A 338 -24.76 -13.00 -18.48
CA LEU A 338 -24.92 -12.31 -17.20
C LEU A 338 -26.37 -11.88 -16.92
N GLN A 339 -27.20 -11.75 -17.95
CA GLN A 339 -28.60 -11.35 -17.84
C GLN A 339 -29.44 -12.13 -16.80
N PRO A 340 -29.29 -13.46 -16.64
CA PRO A 340 -30.03 -14.21 -15.62
C PRO A 340 -29.78 -13.74 -14.19
N PHE A 341 -28.67 -13.03 -13.94
CA PHE A 341 -28.26 -12.57 -12.62
C PHE A 341 -28.56 -11.08 -12.37
N ALA A 342 -29.11 -10.36 -13.35
CA ALA A 342 -29.32 -8.90 -13.27
C ALA A 342 -30.30 -8.46 -12.17
N ASN A 343 -31.21 -9.36 -11.76
CA ASN A 343 -32.23 -9.07 -10.74
C ASN A 343 -31.82 -9.53 -9.32
N LEU A 344 -30.62 -10.09 -9.14
CA LEU A 344 -30.14 -10.45 -7.82
C LEU A 344 -29.96 -9.19 -6.96
N THR A 345 -30.35 -9.27 -5.70
CA THR A 345 -29.95 -8.27 -4.70
C THR A 345 -28.43 -8.28 -4.50
N SER A 346 -27.90 -7.22 -3.87
CA SER A 346 -26.46 -7.16 -3.59
C SER A 346 -26.02 -8.36 -2.74
N GLU A 347 -26.76 -8.66 -1.67
CA GLU A 347 -26.52 -9.76 -0.74
C GLU A 347 -26.54 -11.12 -1.44
N GLU A 348 -27.57 -11.39 -2.27
CA GLU A 348 -27.66 -12.64 -3.04
C GLU A 348 -26.50 -12.76 -4.04
N SER A 349 -26.12 -11.66 -4.68
CA SER A 349 -25.05 -11.65 -5.68
C SER A 349 -23.68 -12.01 -5.08
N TYR A 350 -23.38 -11.61 -3.83
CA TYR A 350 -22.13 -11.97 -3.16
C TYR A 350 -22.05 -13.45 -2.77
N GLN A 351 -23.20 -14.12 -2.66
CA GLN A 351 -23.28 -15.53 -2.26
C GLN A 351 -23.50 -16.48 -3.45
N SER A 352 -23.84 -15.94 -4.62
CA SER A 352 -24.14 -16.72 -5.82
C SER A 352 -22.87 -17.28 -6.48
N ARG A 353 -22.67 -18.59 -6.31
CA ARG A 353 -21.59 -19.34 -6.99
C ARG A 353 -21.78 -19.39 -8.51
N ASP A 354 -23.02 -19.36 -8.99
CA ASP A 354 -23.30 -19.41 -10.42
C ASP A 354 -22.97 -18.07 -11.09
N LEU A 355 -23.28 -16.94 -10.42
CA LEU A 355 -22.81 -15.63 -10.86
C LEU A 355 -21.28 -15.55 -10.86
N GLU A 356 -20.62 -16.05 -9.80
CA GLU A 356 -19.16 -16.08 -9.74
C GLU A 356 -18.55 -16.81 -10.95
N LYS A 357 -19.05 -18.02 -11.25
CA LYS A 357 -18.58 -18.82 -12.39
C LYS A 357 -18.84 -18.14 -13.72
N ALA A 358 -20.06 -17.64 -13.94
CA ALA A 358 -20.43 -16.96 -15.18
C ALA A 358 -19.56 -15.72 -15.40
N SER A 359 -19.39 -14.89 -14.38
CA SER A 359 -18.57 -13.67 -14.42
C SER A 359 -17.10 -14.00 -14.70
N GLN A 360 -16.55 -15.02 -14.06
CA GLN A 360 -15.17 -15.46 -14.32
C GLN A 360 -14.99 -15.97 -15.75
N GLN A 361 -15.96 -16.71 -16.28
CA GLN A 361 -15.90 -17.25 -17.63
C GLN A 361 -15.87 -16.12 -18.66
N VAL A 362 -16.76 -15.13 -18.55
CA VAL A 362 -16.83 -14.02 -19.52
C VAL A 362 -15.67 -13.03 -19.35
N ALA A 363 -15.17 -12.84 -18.14
CA ALA A 363 -14.05 -11.93 -17.87
C ALA A 363 -12.67 -12.57 -18.13
N LYS A 364 -12.59 -13.88 -18.42
CA LYS A 364 -11.32 -14.64 -18.44
C LYS A 364 -10.27 -14.05 -19.39
N HIS A 365 -10.66 -13.72 -20.62
CA HIS A 365 -9.75 -13.15 -21.62
C HIS A 365 -9.18 -11.80 -21.15
N LEU A 366 -10.05 -10.92 -20.62
CA LEU A 366 -9.62 -9.63 -20.09
C LEU A 366 -8.79 -9.78 -18.81
N TYR A 367 -9.06 -10.76 -17.97
CA TYR A 367 -8.25 -11.06 -16.79
C TYR A 367 -6.80 -11.40 -17.18
N ASP A 368 -6.63 -12.24 -18.21
CA ASP A 368 -5.30 -12.65 -18.68
C ASP A 368 -4.45 -11.47 -19.18
N ILE A 369 -5.11 -10.45 -19.75
CA ILE A 369 -4.44 -9.26 -20.27
C ILE A 369 -4.22 -8.23 -19.14
N LYS A 370 -5.28 -7.89 -18.40
CA LYS A 370 -5.33 -6.72 -17.51
C LYS A 370 -4.91 -7.01 -16.07
N VAL A 371 -4.89 -8.28 -15.64
CA VAL A 371 -4.66 -8.64 -14.23
C VAL A 371 -3.56 -9.68 -14.06
N GLN A 372 -3.50 -10.70 -14.90
CA GLN A 372 -2.49 -11.77 -14.76
C GLN A 372 -1.05 -11.25 -14.62
N PRO A 373 -0.61 -10.19 -15.33
CA PRO A 373 0.73 -9.62 -15.15
C PRO A 373 1.03 -9.11 -13.73
N SER A 374 0.01 -8.79 -12.93
CA SER A 374 0.15 -8.35 -11.54
C SER A 374 0.29 -9.50 -10.55
N THR A 375 0.23 -10.76 -10.99
CA THR A 375 0.07 -11.92 -10.07
C THR A 375 1.37 -12.63 -9.72
N LEU A 376 2.49 -12.34 -10.39
CA LEU A 376 3.74 -13.08 -10.19
C LEU A 376 4.22 -13.09 -8.74
N LEU A 377 4.49 -11.93 -8.16
CA LEU A 377 5.00 -11.83 -6.78
C LEU A 377 3.98 -12.40 -5.78
N PRO A 378 2.68 -12.02 -5.80
CA PRO A 378 1.69 -12.61 -4.89
C PRO A 378 1.59 -14.14 -4.96
N LYS A 379 1.65 -14.75 -6.16
CA LYS A 379 1.58 -16.22 -6.31
C LYS A 379 2.81 -16.94 -5.76
N GLN A 380 3.96 -16.28 -5.81
CA GLN A 380 5.25 -16.87 -5.45
C GLN A 380 5.64 -16.60 -3.99
N ILE A 381 5.10 -15.53 -3.38
CA ILE A 381 5.45 -15.10 -2.03
C ILE A 381 4.32 -15.39 -1.04
N GLY A 382 3.06 -15.38 -1.49
CA GLY A 382 1.89 -15.44 -0.63
C GLY A 382 1.38 -14.06 -0.21
N ASN A 383 0.57 -14.00 0.84
CA ASN A 383 0.01 -12.76 1.35
C ASN A 383 1.07 -11.94 2.09
N MET A 384 1.32 -10.73 1.62
CA MET A 384 2.26 -9.78 2.21
C MET A 384 1.54 -8.63 2.94
N TYR A 385 0.26 -8.85 3.32
CA TYR A 385 -0.65 -7.86 3.91
C TYR A 385 -0.56 -6.48 3.25
N THR A 386 0.01 -5.46 3.92
CA THR A 386 0.08 -4.09 3.42
C THR A 386 0.93 -3.95 2.17
N ALA A 387 1.94 -4.82 1.99
CA ALA A 387 2.78 -4.83 0.80
C ALA A 387 2.15 -5.58 -0.38
N SER A 388 1.06 -6.36 -0.19
CA SER A 388 0.48 -7.22 -1.25
C SER A 388 0.06 -6.44 -2.50
N LEU A 389 -0.59 -5.28 -2.34
CA LEU A 389 -1.02 -4.46 -3.48
C LEU A 389 0.19 -3.92 -4.26
N TYR A 390 1.24 -3.52 -3.55
CA TYR A 390 2.42 -2.92 -4.16
C TYR A 390 3.36 -3.96 -4.76
N ALA A 391 3.38 -5.18 -4.25
CA ALA A 391 4.04 -6.32 -4.87
C ALA A 391 3.33 -6.71 -6.18
N ALA A 392 2.01 -6.62 -6.21
CA ALA A 392 1.25 -6.80 -7.44
C ALA A 392 1.53 -5.69 -8.48
N LEU A 393 1.64 -4.42 -8.04
CA LEU A 393 2.08 -3.31 -8.90
C LEU A 393 3.51 -3.54 -9.43
N ALA A 394 4.44 -3.92 -8.55
CA ALA A 394 5.82 -4.21 -8.93
C ALA A 394 5.90 -5.34 -9.97
N SER A 395 5.01 -6.34 -9.89
CA SER A 395 4.91 -7.41 -10.90
C SER A 395 4.50 -6.88 -12.28
N VAL A 396 3.56 -5.93 -12.34
CA VAL A 396 3.17 -5.28 -13.60
C VAL A 396 4.34 -4.49 -14.18
N VAL A 397 4.96 -3.61 -13.37
CA VAL A 397 6.10 -2.79 -13.82
C VAL A 397 7.24 -3.68 -14.31
N TYR A 398 7.58 -4.73 -13.56
CA TYR A 398 8.65 -5.65 -13.93
C TYR A 398 8.44 -6.29 -15.31
N HIS A 399 7.22 -6.72 -15.63
CA HIS A 399 6.93 -7.40 -16.90
C HIS A 399 6.62 -6.47 -18.08
N LYS A 400 6.18 -5.24 -17.80
CA LYS A 400 5.53 -4.36 -18.80
C LYS A 400 6.15 -2.96 -18.86
N TYR A 401 7.30 -2.72 -18.25
CA TYR A 401 7.91 -1.39 -18.16
C TYR A 401 8.06 -0.68 -19.54
N ASP A 402 8.20 -1.44 -20.62
CA ASP A 402 8.37 -0.96 -22.00
C ASP A 402 7.07 -0.54 -22.68
N SER A 403 5.92 -1.01 -22.20
CA SER A 403 4.59 -0.75 -22.79
C SER A 403 3.67 0.07 -21.89
N LEU A 404 4.16 0.57 -20.76
CA LEU A 404 3.35 1.26 -19.75
C LEU A 404 3.28 2.78 -19.94
N ASP A 405 4.07 3.37 -20.84
CA ASP A 405 4.05 4.82 -21.04
C ASP A 405 2.66 5.31 -21.48
N GLY A 406 2.14 6.32 -20.78
CA GLY A 406 0.81 6.87 -20.99
C GLY A 406 -0.35 5.98 -20.51
N GLN A 407 -0.08 4.81 -19.92
CA GLN A 407 -1.12 3.88 -19.51
C GLN A 407 -1.70 4.23 -18.14
N ARG A 408 -2.94 3.79 -17.89
CA ARG A 408 -3.60 3.89 -16.58
C ARG A 408 -3.59 2.52 -15.90
N ILE A 409 -3.26 2.51 -14.61
CA ILE A 409 -3.44 1.35 -13.73
C ILE A 409 -4.49 1.67 -12.68
N LEU A 410 -5.55 0.86 -12.58
CA LEU A 410 -6.55 0.92 -11.53
C LEU A 410 -6.09 0.08 -10.33
N MET A 411 -6.05 0.69 -9.15
CA MET A 411 -5.55 0.09 -7.91
C MET A 411 -6.70 -0.10 -6.92
N PHE A 412 -6.82 -1.26 -6.30
CA PHE A 412 -7.77 -1.51 -5.21
C PHE A 412 -7.06 -2.03 -3.95
N SER A 413 -7.02 -1.19 -2.93
CA SER A 413 -6.52 -1.55 -1.60
C SER A 413 -7.68 -1.89 -0.67
N TYR A 414 -7.50 -2.96 0.10
CA TYR A 414 -8.43 -3.44 1.11
C TYR A 414 -7.67 -3.81 2.38
N GLY A 415 -8.25 -3.50 3.54
CA GLY A 415 -7.88 -4.05 4.83
C GLY A 415 -9.15 -4.32 5.64
N SER A 416 -9.22 -5.48 6.29
CA SER A 416 -10.35 -5.89 7.12
C SER A 416 -10.62 -4.96 8.30
N GLY A 417 -11.83 -5.05 8.86
CA GLY A 417 -12.32 -4.17 9.93
C GLY A 417 -13.41 -3.15 9.58
N LEU A 418 -13.59 -2.60 8.38
CA LEU A 418 -12.79 -2.61 7.15
C LEU A 418 -12.52 -1.18 6.66
N THR A 419 -11.40 -1.02 5.95
CA THR A 419 -10.99 0.19 5.25
C THR A 419 -10.52 -0.17 3.83
N SER A 420 -11.02 0.54 2.83
CA SER A 420 -10.66 0.27 1.43
C SER A 420 -10.59 1.55 0.59
N THR A 421 -9.82 1.52 -0.48
CA THR A 421 -9.76 2.62 -1.46
C THR A 421 -9.41 2.09 -2.83
N MET A 422 -10.16 2.54 -3.82
CA MET A 422 -9.82 2.45 -5.22
C MET A 422 -9.27 3.78 -5.72
N PHE A 423 -8.15 3.74 -6.43
CA PHE A 423 -7.49 4.91 -7.00
C PHE A 423 -6.81 4.53 -8.31
N SER A 424 -6.38 5.50 -9.11
CA SER A 424 -5.65 5.21 -10.34
C SER A 424 -4.30 5.90 -10.39
N LEU A 425 -3.39 5.25 -11.12
CA LEU A 425 -2.05 5.72 -11.40
C LEU A 425 -1.91 5.95 -12.90
N ARG A 426 -1.24 7.04 -13.28
CA ARG A 426 -0.84 7.32 -14.65
C ARG A 426 0.66 7.09 -14.80
N LEU A 427 1.00 6.24 -15.75
CA LEU A 427 2.34 5.73 -15.95
C LEU A 427 3.03 6.57 -17.04
N HIS A 428 4.30 6.87 -16.82
CA HIS A 428 5.16 7.63 -17.72
C HIS A 428 6.52 6.94 -17.78
N GLY A 429 7.20 6.96 -18.93
CA GLY A 429 8.50 6.32 -19.08
C GLY A 429 9.54 6.81 -18.05
N GLY A 430 9.46 8.09 -17.69
CA GLY A 430 10.37 8.75 -16.75
C GLY A 430 11.79 8.92 -17.29
N GLN A 431 12.73 9.32 -16.43
CA GLN A 431 14.14 9.48 -16.77
C GLN A 431 15.00 8.92 -15.65
N HIS A 432 16.15 8.32 -15.98
CA HIS A 432 17.04 7.76 -14.97
C HIS A 432 17.44 8.82 -13.92
N PRO A 433 17.40 8.51 -12.60
CA PRO A 433 17.18 7.18 -12.01
C PRO A 433 15.70 6.79 -11.82
N PHE A 434 14.75 7.69 -12.07
CA PHE A 434 13.32 7.49 -11.87
C PHE A 434 12.60 7.18 -13.19
N SER A 435 12.86 6.00 -13.73
CA SER A 435 12.19 5.48 -14.93
C SER A 435 11.61 4.09 -14.69
N LEU A 436 10.57 3.72 -15.43
CA LEU A 436 9.95 2.39 -15.31
C LEU A 436 10.95 1.26 -15.58
N MET A 437 11.84 1.45 -16.57
CA MET A 437 12.92 0.50 -16.88
C MET A 437 13.89 0.34 -15.72
N ASN A 438 14.31 1.44 -15.07
CA ASN A 438 15.22 1.34 -13.93
C ASN A 438 14.53 0.72 -12.72
N ILE A 439 13.24 1.00 -12.49
CA ILE A 439 12.45 0.32 -11.46
C ILE A 439 12.42 -1.18 -11.70
N ALA A 440 12.10 -1.64 -12.91
CA ALA A 440 12.11 -3.06 -13.25
C ALA A 440 13.50 -3.70 -13.01
N SER A 441 14.58 -3.02 -13.41
CA SER A 441 15.95 -3.50 -13.21
C SER A 441 16.35 -3.58 -11.74
N VAL A 442 15.96 -2.61 -10.90
CA VAL A 442 16.29 -2.58 -9.47
C VAL A 442 15.51 -3.64 -8.69
N LEU A 443 14.25 -3.87 -9.07
CA LEU A 443 13.40 -4.90 -8.49
C LEU A 443 13.99 -6.30 -8.68
N ASP A 444 14.63 -6.56 -9.83
CA ASP A 444 15.37 -7.80 -10.11
C ASP A 444 14.60 -9.08 -9.70
N VAL A 445 13.31 -9.12 -10.06
CA VAL A 445 12.35 -10.08 -9.50
C VAL A 445 12.74 -11.52 -9.82
N THR A 446 13.19 -11.80 -11.05
CA THR A 446 13.58 -13.16 -11.46
C THR A 446 14.72 -13.69 -10.60
N THR A 447 15.82 -12.95 -10.49
CA THR A 447 16.97 -13.37 -9.68
C THR A 447 16.60 -13.52 -8.20
N LYS A 448 15.82 -12.59 -7.63
CA LYS A 448 15.35 -12.72 -6.25
C LYS A 448 14.51 -13.99 -6.05
N LEU A 449 13.57 -14.29 -6.94
CA LEU A 449 12.71 -15.48 -6.82
C LEU A 449 13.46 -16.80 -7.02
N GLU A 450 14.44 -16.84 -7.94
CA GLU A 450 15.27 -18.01 -8.22
C GLU A 450 16.31 -18.28 -7.13
N SER A 451 16.77 -17.23 -6.43
CA SER A 451 17.74 -17.35 -5.33
C SER A 451 17.14 -17.89 -4.02
N ARG A 452 15.83 -18.16 -3.98
CA ARG A 452 15.14 -18.63 -2.78
C ARG A 452 15.50 -20.07 -2.41
N HIS A 453 15.31 -20.36 -1.14
CA HIS A 453 15.56 -21.65 -0.52
C HIS A 453 14.24 -22.32 -0.15
N VAL A 454 13.86 -23.32 -0.96
CA VAL A 454 12.68 -24.14 -0.70
C VAL A 454 12.95 -25.09 0.47
N THR A 455 12.14 -24.98 1.51
CA THR A 455 12.18 -25.83 2.70
C THR A 455 11.04 -26.85 2.70
N SER A 456 11.19 -27.95 3.44
CA SER A 456 10.09 -28.90 3.62
C SER A 456 8.96 -28.32 4.49
N PRO A 457 7.71 -28.79 4.34
CA PRO A 457 6.59 -28.38 5.20
C PRO A 457 6.86 -28.61 6.70
N GLU A 458 7.58 -29.68 7.07
CA GLU A 458 7.94 -29.97 8.46
C GLU A 458 8.83 -28.87 9.04
N LYS A 459 9.86 -28.47 8.29
CA LYS A 459 10.77 -27.40 8.70
C LYS A 459 10.06 -26.05 8.80
N PHE A 460 9.13 -25.78 7.88
CA PHE A 460 8.27 -24.61 7.94
C PHE A 460 7.43 -24.59 9.22
N ILE A 461 6.77 -25.70 9.57
CA ILE A 461 5.96 -25.81 10.80
C ILE A 461 6.81 -25.70 12.07
N GLU A 462 7.98 -26.32 12.10
CA GLU A 462 8.94 -26.15 13.21
C GLU A 462 9.32 -24.68 13.40
N THR A 463 9.57 -23.97 12.29
CA THR A 463 9.92 -22.55 12.33
C THR A 463 8.75 -21.72 12.84
N LEU A 464 7.52 -21.97 12.39
CA LEU A 464 6.33 -21.29 12.91
C LEU A 464 6.15 -21.49 14.42
N LYS A 465 6.33 -22.72 14.92
CA LYS A 465 6.26 -23.00 16.37
C LYS A 465 7.34 -22.25 17.14
N LEU A 466 8.56 -22.18 16.61
CA LEU A 466 9.63 -21.39 17.21
C LEU A 466 9.27 -19.90 17.24
N MET A 467 8.67 -19.37 16.17
CA MET A 467 8.25 -17.96 16.08
C MET A 467 7.10 -17.65 17.03
N GLU A 468 6.14 -18.55 17.18
CA GLU A 468 5.07 -18.43 18.17
C GLU A 468 5.62 -18.30 19.59
N HIS A 469 6.64 -19.09 19.95
CA HIS A 469 7.32 -18.95 21.25
C HIS A 469 8.09 -17.63 21.43
N ARG A 470 8.52 -17.00 20.33
CA ARG A 470 9.29 -15.75 20.37
C ARG A 470 8.41 -14.50 20.24
N TYR A 471 7.17 -14.66 19.80
CA TYR A 471 6.23 -13.57 19.69
C TYR A 471 5.94 -12.98 21.07
N GLY A 472 6.23 -11.69 21.24
CA GLY A 472 6.11 -11.01 22.54
C GLY A 472 7.10 -11.46 23.62
N ALA A 473 8.09 -12.30 23.31
CA ALA A 473 9.09 -12.79 24.26
C ALA A 473 10.27 -11.81 24.44
N LYS A 474 11.08 -12.07 25.46
CA LYS A 474 12.33 -11.35 25.79
C LYS A 474 13.39 -12.34 26.29
N ASP A 475 14.60 -11.85 26.55
CA ASP A 475 15.70 -12.65 27.10
C ASP A 475 16.10 -13.85 26.21
N PHE A 476 16.25 -13.60 24.91
CA PHE A 476 16.72 -14.62 23.98
C PHE A 476 17.73 -14.07 22.97
N GLU A 477 18.64 -14.95 22.54
CA GLU A 477 19.47 -14.73 21.35
C GLU A 477 18.93 -15.60 20.20
N THR A 478 19.01 -15.09 18.98
CA THR A 478 18.72 -15.90 17.79
C THR A 478 19.92 -16.80 17.48
N SER A 479 19.75 -17.77 16.58
CA SER A 479 20.89 -18.54 16.05
C SER A 479 21.94 -17.67 15.34
N LYS A 480 21.56 -16.46 14.91
CA LYS A 480 22.37 -15.57 14.06
C LYS A 480 22.83 -16.26 12.77
N ASP A 481 22.13 -17.33 12.36
CA ASP A 481 22.40 -18.00 11.09
C ASP A 481 21.96 -17.09 9.94
N THR A 482 22.95 -16.60 9.21
CA THR A 482 22.74 -15.72 8.06
C THR A 482 23.07 -16.42 6.76
N SER A 483 23.35 -17.73 6.77
CA SER A 483 23.83 -18.49 5.60
C SER A 483 22.93 -18.29 4.38
N LEU A 484 21.62 -18.34 4.59
CA LEU A 484 20.59 -18.20 3.55
C LEU A 484 20.25 -16.75 3.19
N LEU A 485 20.63 -15.77 4.00
CA LEU A 485 20.27 -14.37 3.75
C LEU A 485 21.12 -13.76 2.63
N PRO A 486 20.57 -12.92 1.75
CA PRO A 486 21.37 -12.13 0.82
C PRO A 486 22.35 -11.17 1.53
N LEU A 487 23.42 -10.78 0.83
CA LEU A 487 24.34 -9.76 1.34
C LEU A 487 23.60 -8.43 1.56
N GLY A 488 23.88 -7.77 2.68
CA GLY A 488 23.25 -6.52 3.07
C GLY A 488 21.90 -6.66 3.77
N THR A 489 21.38 -7.87 3.95
CA THR A 489 20.18 -8.13 4.75
C THR A 489 20.45 -7.85 6.23
N PHE A 490 19.54 -7.10 6.86
CA PHE A 490 19.50 -6.93 8.30
C PHE A 490 18.81 -8.11 8.96
N TYR A 491 19.29 -8.51 10.13
CA TYR A 491 18.78 -9.66 10.87
C TYR A 491 18.78 -9.40 12.38
N LEU A 492 17.80 -9.97 13.07
CA LEU A 492 17.66 -9.92 14.52
C LEU A 492 18.72 -10.80 15.17
N THR A 493 19.49 -10.22 16.10
CA THR A 493 20.54 -10.93 16.83
C THR A 493 20.10 -11.39 18.21
N LYS A 494 19.38 -10.53 18.94
CA LYS A 494 18.85 -10.83 20.28
C LYS A 494 17.74 -9.87 20.67
N VAL A 495 16.97 -10.28 21.68
CA VAL A 495 16.03 -9.46 22.43
C VAL A 495 16.39 -9.57 23.91
N ASP A 496 16.72 -8.46 24.56
CA ASP A 496 17.16 -8.48 25.96
C ASP A 496 16.01 -8.45 26.97
N SER A 497 16.34 -8.42 28.26
CA SER A 497 15.38 -8.44 29.39
C SER A 497 14.40 -7.28 29.43
N MET A 498 14.68 -6.23 28.68
CA MET A 498 13.87 -5.03 28.54
C MET A 498 13.15 -4.97 27.19
N TYR A 499 13.05 -6.10 26.46
CA TYR A 499 12.43 -6.20 25.13
C TYR A 499 13.15 -5.40 24.04
N ARG A 500 14.36 -4.90 24.30
CA ARG A 500 15.11 -4.14 23.30
C ARG A 500 15.64 -5.12 22.26
N ARG A 501 15.31 -4.85 20.99
CA ARG A 501 15.76 -5.63 19.84
C ARG A 501 17.08 -5.08 19.32
N PHE A 502 17.95 -5.99 18.86
CA PHE A 502 19.27 -5.65 18.33
C PHE A 502 19.44 -6.28 16.96
N TYR A 503 19.85 -5.47 15.98
CA TYR A 503 20.00 -5.91 14.59
C TYR A 503 21.47 -5.79 14.16
N ASP A 504 21.89 -6.69 13.28
CA ASP A 504 23.17 -6.61 12.57
C ASP A 504 22.89 -6.78 11.07
N LYS A 505 23.90 -6.55 10.22
CA LYS A 505 23.77 -6.57 8.78
C LYS A 505 24.73 -7.59 8.17
N LYS A 506 24.22 -8.51 7.36
CA LYS A 506 25.06 -9.49 6.67
C LYS A 506 26.08 -8.79 5.78
N ALA A 507 27.37 -9.00 6.07
CA ALA A 507 28.50 -8.46 5.33
C ALA A 507 29.24 -9.57 4.54
N PRO A 508 30.04 -9.23 3.52
CA PRO A 508 30.89 -10.21 2.83
C PRO A 508 31.89 -10.86 3.79
N GLU A 509 32.10 -12.17 3.67
CA GLU A 509 33.12 -12.90 4.45
C GLU A 509 34.52 -12.30 4.20
N GLY A 510 35.27 -11.99 5.26
CA GLY A 510 36.66 -11.49 5.17
C GLY A 510 36.87 -10.00 5.48
N LYS A 511 35.81 -9.19 5.68
CA LYS A 511 35.96 -7.88 6.34
C LYS A 511 35.85 -8.06 7.85
N ILE A 512 37.01 -8.05 8.52
CA ILE A 512 37.12 -7.93 9.98
C ILE A 512 36.26 -6.74 10.45
N LYS A 513 35.42 -6.99 11.46
CA LYS A 513 34.51 -6.00 12.06
C LYS A 513 35.24 -4.72 12.41
N GLY A 514 34.96 -3.68 11.64
CA GLY A 514 35.35 -2.30 11.88
C GLY A 514 34.14 -1.39 11.68
N CYS A 515 33.07 -1.61 12.44
CA CYS A 515 32.15 -0.58 12.94
C CYS A 515 31.10 -1.26 13.82
N ASN A 516 30.73 -0.54 14.88
CA ASN A 516 29.84 -0.91 15.96
C ASN A 516 28.61 -1.68 15.46
N GLY A 517 28.27 -2.79 16.14
CA GLY A 517 26.89 -3.27 16.08
C GLY A 517 25.98 -2.07 16.35
N ILE A 518 24.92 -1.92 15.57
CA ILE A 518 24.00 -0.79 15.70
C ILE A 518 23.31 -0.96 17.05
N ALA A 519 23.94 -0.37 18.07
CA ALA A 519 23.47 -0.35 19.43
C ALA A 519 22.42 0.75 19.50
N ASN A 520 21.25 0.42 20.05
CA ASN A 520 20.23 1.41 20.38
C ASN A 520 20.90 2.58 21.10
N GLY A 521 20.61 3.80 20.64
CA GLY A 521 21.08 5.03 21.26
C GLY A 521 20.84 5.06 22.77
N HIS A 522 21.92 4.86 23.50
CA HIS A 522 22.32 5.58 24.72
C HIS A 522 23.84 5.61 24.77
#